data_AF-K0SI05-F1
#
_entry.id   AF-K0SI05-F1
#
_cell.length_a   1.000
_cell.length_b   1.000
_cell.length_c   1.000
_cell.angle_alpha   90.00
_cell.angle_beta   90.00
_cell.angle_gamma   90.00
#
_symmetry.space_group_name_H-M   'P 1'
#
loop_
_entity.id
_entity.type
_entity.pdbx_description
1 polymer ?
#
loop_
_entity_poly.entity_id
_entity_poly.type
_entity_poly.pdbx_seq_one_letter_code
_entity_poly.pdbx_strand_id
1 'polypeptide(L)'
;MRADRDPLLSSRRHPMTLSRHRPSRPLGIADEDPSAAGARLAYRYGALLLAAVAVAARLLVGADRNLDVAGGGRGKSSHDERYLQLYMQRRRQALLNDSSVMSLGEDGGQHEPSRFFDDHFRGDMEFLPSFDDVMEWNASARAAYLREFADPGAGDLLTGEFIDAMRLFTATNGMRRHVVIGNINENWGAFSEFVPNRTVDWVRNWTAFFGTSKDELLRYLGHVNTSAVFTVTHQFIDHPKVFSVPLGLKYPNIPEAFYETSLPNRTNLLFMAISDFGGRPSIAQRITSNFNGTVQNHYHDGTDYFRELRASKFMVCPSGLGWDTYRAWESLVMGTIPVLETYGRQDGFYRTFDDLPVLWVDHYDNVTPSLLEEAYPRILRGARSYKFEKLTNWWWVDLINSFRDGQARDIGRKFQWLDYHRPTLSPTTKPNSVHSRDWADSWFQELSDARRNQVEALGFTKDIWDKDKLPPGLTERNWSSFTEEDRDVITAFGYNESSWQSLSESNGANDIDHTDMGQHILTR
;
A
#
# COMPACT_ATOMS: atom_id res chain seq x y z
N MET A 1 36.44 7.16 54.73
CA MET A 1 37.12 5.85 54.84
C MET A 1 36.64 4.98 53.70
N ARG A 2 37.56 4.28 53.00
CA ARG A 2 37.33 3.47 51.76
C ARG A 2 36.92 4.34 50.54
N ALA A 3 37.71 4.56 49.48
CA ALA A 3 38.89 3.85 48.93
C ALA A 3 38.54 2.46 48.34
N ASP A 4 38.93 2.05 47.13
CA ASP A 4 39.90 2.61 46.16
C ASP A 4 39.53 2.34 44.68
N ARG A 5 40.33 2.91 43.76
CA ARG A 5 40.30 2.69 42.29
C ARG A 5 41.40 1.72 41.81
N ASP A 6 41.24 1.32 40.54
CA ASP A 6 42.26 1.01 39.52
C ASP A 6 42.81 -0.42 39.32
N PRO A 7 43.28 -0.76 38.09
CA PRO A 7 43.28 -2.12 37.52
C PRO A 7 44.69 -2.65 37.17
N LEU A 8 44.80 -3.83 36.51
CA LEU A 8 45.69 -4.11 35.34
C LEU A 8 45.93 -5.62 35.02
N LEU A 9 46.16 -5.91 33.72
CA LEU A 9 46.96 -7.05 33.14
C LEU A 9 46.47 -8.50 33.38
N SER A 10 46.89 -9.55 32.66
CA SER A 10 47.29 -9.74 31.23
C SER A 10 47.49 -11.26 30.99
N SER A 11 47.40 -11.76 29.75
CA SER A 11 48.08 -13.02 29.40
C SER A 11 48.52 -13.06 27.93
N ARG A 12 49.73 -13.60 27.70
CA ARG A 12 50.34 -13.81 26.37
C ARG A 12 50.24 -15.28 25.97
N ARG A 13 50.28 -15.57 24.66
CA ARG A 13 51.13 -16.64 24.08
C ARG A 13 51.25 -16.56 22.56
N HIS A 14 52.48 -16.75 22.08
CA HIS A 14 52.91 -17.04 20.70
C HIS A 14 53.98 -18.14 20.84
N PRO A 15 54.17 -19.05 19.87
CA PRO A 15 55.00 -18.72 18.70
C PRO A 15 54.59 -19.39 17.36
N MET A 16 55.26 -18.99 16.28
CA MET A 16 55.18 -19.55 14.92
C MET A 16 55.99 -20.86 14.77
N THR A 17 55.80 -21.62 13.67
CA THR A 17 56.87 -21.83 12.65
C THR A 17 56.42 -22.61 11.39
N LEU A 18 56.64 -21.95 10.23
CA LEU A 18 57.36 -22.42 9.03
C LEU A 18 56.80 -23.39 7.96
N SER A 19 57.27 -23.08 6.73
CA SER A 19 57.31 -23.89 5.49
C SER A 19 56.05 -23.81 4.61
N ARG A 20 56.08 -23.64 3.27
CA ARG A 20 57.06 -23.20 2.21
C ARG A 20 56.18 -22.87 0.95
N HIS A 21 56.57 -22.20 -0.14
CA HIS A 21 57.84 -21.68 -0.71
C HIS A 21 57.52 -20.41 -1.57
N ARG A 22 58.54 -19.71 -2.08
CA ARG A 22 58.49 -18.86 -3.29
C ARG A 22 59.61 -19.29 -4.24
N PRO A 23 59.45 -19.14 -5.57
CA PRO A 23 60.49 -18.66 -6.46
C PRO A 23 60.27 -17.18 -6.77
N SER A 24 61.36 -16.42 -6.87
CA SER A 24 61.35 -15.01 -7.29
C SER A 24 62.33 -14.80 -8.45
N ARG A 25 61.99 -13.92 -9.40
CA ARG A 25 62.95 -12.99 -10.03
C ARG A 25 62.20 -11.77 -10.62
N PRO A 26 62.86 -10.61 -10.79
CA PRO A 26 62.22 -9.29 -10.89
C PRO A 26 62.36 -8.63 -12.28
N LEU A 27 62.06 -7.32 -12.32
CA LEU A 27 62.01 -6.33 -13.44
C LEU A 27 60.53 -6.03 -13.78
N GLY A 28 60.06 -4.81 -14.00
CA GLY A 28 60.67 -3.47 -14.13
C GLY A 28 59.54 -2.50 -14.53
N ILE A 29 59.68 -1.18 -14.32
CA ILE A 29 58.55 -0.22 -14.33
C ILE A 29 58.01 0.07 -15.75
N ALA A 30 56.68 0.12 -15.88
CA ALA A 30 55.93 1.05 -16.73
C ALA A 30 54.53 1.27 -16.11
N ASP A 31 54.02 2.51 -16.12
CA ASP A 31 52.66 2.83 -15.67
C ASP A 31 51.62 2.28 -16.65
N GLU A 32 50.66 1.48 -16.15
CA GLU A 32 49.42 1.17 -16.87
C GLU A 32 48.20 1.33 -15.94
N ASP A 33 47.09 1.77 -16.55
CA ASP A 33 45.87 2.28 -15.93
C ASP A 33 45.15 1.27 -14.99
N PRO A 34 44.76 1.66 -13.75
CA PRO A 34 44.02 0.81 -12.82
C PRO A 34 42.68 0.24 -13.34
N SER A 35 42.13 0.76 -14.44
CA SER A 35 40.81 0.36 -14.97
C SER A 35 40.71 -1.11 -15.43
N ALA A 36 41.81 -1.72 -15.89
CA ALA A 36 41.75 -3.01 -16.60
C ALA A 36 41.73 -4.27 -15.69
N ALA A 37 42.18 -4.17 -14.43
CA ALA A 37 42.32 -5.32 -13.54
C ALA A 37 40.99 -5.76 -12.90
N GLY A 38 40.11 -4.82 -12.56
CA GLY A 38 38.81 -5.11 -11.93
C GLY A 38 37.86 -5.90 -12.83
N ALA A 39 37.82 -5.56 -14.12
CA ALA A 39 36.92 -6.17 -15.10
C ALA A 39 37.13 -7.69 -15.25
N ARG A 40 38.37 -8.18 -15.17
CA ARG A 40 38.69 -9.61 -15.32
C ARG A 40 38.30 -10.46 -14.11
N LEU A 41 38.16 -9.84 -12.93
CA LEU A 41 37.69 -10.52 -11.72
C LEU A 41 36.16 -10.63 -11.72
N ALA A 42 35.46 -9.54 -12.07
CA ALA A 42 34.01 -9.51 -12.20
C ALA A 42 33.49 -10.57 -13.19
N TYR A 43 34.15 -10.71 -14.36
CA TYR A 43 33.76 -11.68 -15.38
C TYR A 43 33.79 -13.15 -14.91
N ARG A 44 34.72 -13.50 -14.00
CA ARG A 44 34.83 -14.88 -13.47
C ARG A 44 33.77 -15.20 -12.42
N TYR A 45 33.33 -14.21 -11.62
CA TYR A 45 32.22 -14.40 -10.69
C TYR A 45 30.86 -14.39 -11.41
N GLY A 46 30.67 -13.52 -12.42
CA GLY A 46 29.46 -13.50 -13.24
C GLY A 46 29.19 -14.82 -13.97
N ALA A 47 30.23 -15.45 -14.53
CA ALA A 47 30.09 -16.74 -15.21
C ALA A 47 29.66 -17.90 -14.28
N LEU A 48 30.09 -17.89 -13.02
CA LEU A 48 29.65 -18.88 -12.01
C LEU A 48 28.20 -18.65 -11.57
N LEU A 49 27.78 -17.40 -11.45
CA LEU A 49 26.40 -17.03 -11.12
C LEU A 49 25.42 -17.44 -12.25
N LEU A 50 25.77 -17.13 -13.50
CA LEU A 50 25.01 -17.54 -14.69
C LEU A 50 24.86 -19.07 -14.81
N ALA A 51 25.90 -19.83 -14.48
CA ALA A 51 25.82 -21.30 -14.46
C ALA A 51 24.85 -21.82 -13.39
N ALA A 52 24.81 -21.22 -12.20
CA ALA A 52 23.87 -21.58 -11.15
C ALA A 52 22.42 -21.23 -11.53
N VAL A 53 22.19 -20.04 -12.09
CA VAL A 53 20.86 -19.60 -12.57
C VAL A 53 20.36 -20.50 -13.71
N ALA A 54 21.21 -20.89 -14.66
CA ALA A 54 20.83 -21.80 -15.74
C ALA A 54 20.46 -23.21 -15.27
N VAL A 55 21.07 -23.71 -14.18
CA VAL A 55 20.69 -24.98 -13.55
C VAL A 55 19.35 -24.86 -12.82
N ALA A 56 19.12 -23.76 -12.08
CA ALA A 56 17.84 -23.50 -11.43
C ALA A 56 16.68 -23.36 -12.44
N ALA A 57 16.90 -22.63 -13.54
CA ALA A 57 15.92 -22.47 -14.62
C ALA A 57 15.57 -23.82 -15.28
N ARG A 58 16.56 -24.71 -15.50
CA ARG A 58 16.30 -26.06 -16.03
C ARG A 58 15.52 -26.96 -15.07
N LEU A 59 15.67 -26.79 -13.75
CA LEU A 59 14.88 -27.51 -12.76
C LEU A 59 13.43 -27.01 -12.70
N LEU A 60 13.20 -25.71 -12.88
CA LEU A 60 11.85 -25.12 -12.97
C LEU A 60 11.12 -25.55 -14.24
N VAL A 61 11.77 -25.48 -15.41
CA VAL A 61 11.19 -25.93 -16.70
C VAL A 61 10.95 -27.45 -16.74
N GLY A 62 11.70 -28.23 -15.96
CA GLY A 62 11.53 -29.68 -15.85
C GLY A 62 10.30 -30.13 -15.05
N ALA A 63 9.80 -29.30 -14.13
CA ALA A 63 8.68 -29.64 -13.26
C ALA A 63 7.31 -29.56 -13.97
N ASP A 64 7.15 -28.60 -14.89
CA ASP A 64 5.86 -28.26 -15.50
C ASP A 64 5.37 -29.31 -16.51
N ARG A 65 6.30 -30.05 -17.15
CA ARG A 65 5.98 -31.05 -18.18
C ARG A 65 5.32 -32.35 -17.69
N ASN A 66 5.12 -32.51 -16.38
CA ASN A 66 4.57 -33.75 -15.78
C ASN A 66 3.13 -33.62 -15.26
N LEU A 67 2.45 -32.49 -15.45
CA LEU A 67 1.11 -32.25 -14.87
C LEU A 67 -0.08 -32.46 -15.84
N ASP A 68 0.15 -32.57 -17.14
CA ASP A 68 -0.93 -32.61 -18.16
C ASP A 68 -1.51 -34.01 -18.48
N VAL A 69 -1.21 -35.05 -17.68
CA VAL A 69 -1.74 -36.42 -17.91
C VAL A 69 -2.28 -37.08 -16.63
N ALA A 70 -3.35 -36.50 -16.06
CA ALA A 70 -4.25 -37.21 -15.15
C ALA A 70 -5.68 -36.65 -15.26
N GLY A 71 -6.66 -37.50 -15.54
CA GLY A 71 -8.00 -37.06 -15.91
C GLY A 71 -8.98 -36.81 -14.75
N GLY A 72 -10.06 -36.09 -15.07
CA GLY A 72 -11.40 -36.44 -14.60
C GLY A 72 -11.84 -36.02 -13.19
N GLY A 73 -12.69 -34.99 -13.13
CA GLY A 73 -13.85 -35.01 -12.22
C GLY A 73 -13.62 -34.77 -10.72
N ARG A 74 -13.15 -33.55 -10.35
CA ARG A 74 -13.53 -32.81 -9.11
C ARG A 74 -12.82 -31.45 -8.96
N GLY A 75 -11.75 -31.18 -9.69
CA GLY A 75 -10.83 -30.03 -9.46
C GLY A 75 -11.20 -28.66 -10.03
N LYS A 76 -12.48 -28.32 -10.27
CA LYS A 76 -12.86 -27.02 -10.87
C LYS A 76 -12.74 -25.83 -9.90
N SER A 77 -12.96 -26.01 -8.61
CA SER A 77 -12.93 -24.89 -7.63
C SER A 77 -11.52 -24.45 -7.26
N SER A 78 -10.57 -25.38 -7.07
CA SER A 78 -9.21 -25.04 -6.64
C SER A 78 -8.41 -24.28 -7.70
N HIS A 79 -8.66 -24.57 -8.99
CA HIS A 79 -8.08 -23.80 -10.10
C HIS A 79 -8.59 -22.36 -10.11
N ASP A 80 -9.89 -22.16 -9.88
CA ASP A 80 -10.52 -20.83 -9.79
C ASP A 80 -10.01 -20.04 -8.56
N GLU A 81 -9.92 -20.68 -7.38
CA GLU A 81 -9.34 -20.04 -6.18
C GLU A 81 -7.89 -19.55 -6.44
N ARG A 82 -7.04 -20.42 -6.99
CA ARG A 82 -5.64 -20.07 -7.26
C ARG A 82 -5.52 -19.00 -8.34
N TYR A 83 -6.37 -19.06 -9.36
CA TYR A 83 -6.45 -18.06 -10.40
C TYR A 83 -6.79 -16.66 -9.82
N LEU A 84 -7.86 -16.55 -9.04
CA LEU A 84 -8.32 -15.29 -8.44
C LEU A 84 -7.31 -14.71 -7.45
N GLN A 85 -6.60 -15.55 -6.69
CA GLN A 85 -5.47 -15.11 -5.85
C GLN A 85 -4.38 -14.41 -6.66
N LEU A 86 -3.95 -15.02 -7.78
CA LEU A 86 -2.88 -14.49 -8.65
C LEU A 86 -3.33 -13.21 -9.36
N TYR A 87 -4.58 -13.15 -9.84
CA TYR A 87 -5.16 -11.94 -10.42
C TYR A 87 -5.11 -10.75 -9.43
N MET A 88 -5.58 -10.95 -8.19
CA MET A 88 -5.54 -9.89 -7.18
C MET A 88 -4.11 -9.52 -6.77
N GLN A 89 -3.16 -10.47 -6.79
CA GLN A 89 -1.75 -10.17 -6.56
C GLN A 89 -1.19 -9.25 -7.65
N ARG A 90 -1.37 -9.59 -8.93
CA ARG A 90 -0.89 -8.76 -10.06
C ARG A 90 -1.48 -7.34 -9.99
N ARG A 91 -2.79 -7.22 -9.71
CA ARG A 91 -3.47 -5.92 -9.51
C ARG A 91 -2.82 -5.08 -8.41
N ARG A 92 -2.47 -5.68 -7.26
CA ARG A 92 -1.73 -4.96 -6.19
C ARG A 92 -0.31 -4.61 -6.60
N GLN A 93 0.43 -5.54 -7.20
CA GLN A 93 1.82 -5.31 -7.59
C GLN A 93 1.95 -4.17 -8.62
N ALA A 94 1.05 -4.10 -9.61
CA ALA A 94 1.01 -2.97 -10.55
C ALA A 94 0.85 -1.62 -9.82
N LEU A 95 -0.19 -1.49 -8.97
CA LEU A 95 -0.47 -0.25 -8.23
C LEU A 95 0.65 0.16 -7.27
N LEU A 96 1.37 -0.80 -6.69
CA LEU A 96 2.44 -0.55 -5.72
C LEU A 96 3.83 -0.38 -6.37
N ASN A 97 3.97 -0.69 -7.67
CA ASN A 97 5.10 -0.25 -8.50
C ASN A 97 4.98 1.25 -8.84
N ASP A 98 3.75 1.71 -9.11
CA ASP A 98 3.46 3.10 -9.53
C ASP A 98 3.28 4.07 -8.33
N SER A 99 3.11 3.56 -7.11
CA SER A 99 2.90 4.37 -5.91
C SER A 99 3.43 3.69 -4.64
N SER A 100 3.91 4.50 -3.69
CA SER A 100 4.23 4.02 -2.35
C SER A 100 2.99 3.45 -1.65
N VAL A 101 3.17 2.33 -0.96
CA VAL A 101 2.13 1.76 -0.09
C VAL A 101 1.72 2.78 0.97
N MET A 102 0.42 2.86 1.24
CA MET A 102 -0.13 3.69 2.31
C MET A 102 0.53 3.33 3.65
N SER A 103 1.05 4.35 4.33
CA SER A 103 1.56 4.31 5.70
C SER A 103 1.48 5.73 6.23
N LEU A 104 0.96 5.93 7.45
CA LEU A 104 1.02 7.24 8.10
C LEU A 104 2.47 7.69 8.38
N GLY A 105 3.40 6.74 8.42
CA GLY A 105 4.75 6.91 8.94
C GLY A 105 4.81 6.82 10.47
N GLU A 106 5.98 7.14 11.03
CA GLU A 106 6.14 7.29 12.48
C GLU A 106 5.25 8.42 13.01
N ASP A 107 4.82 8.26 14.27
CA ASP A 107 3.89 9.14 14.96
C ASP A 107 4.42 10.57 14.99
N GLY A 108 3.79 11.46 14.20
CA GLY A 108 3.80 12.88 14.54
C GLY A 108 3.14 13.00 15.91
N GLY A 109 3.68 13.85 16.80
CA GLY A 109 3.12 14.01 18.14
C GLY A 109 1.65 14.45 18.09
N GLN A 110 0.97 14.54 19.25
CA GLN A 110 -0.50 14.75 19.34
C GLN A 110 -1.10 15.90 18.51
N HIS A 111 -0.26 16.85 18.06
CA HIS A 111 -0.64 18.01 17.25
C HIS A 111 0.11 18.08 15.90
N GLU A 112 1.14 17.27 15.67
CA GLU A 112 1.93 17.31 14.43
C GLU A 112 1.33 16.38 13.35
N PRO A 113 1.32 16.79 12.07
CA PRO A 113 0.95 15.88 10.99
C PRO A 113 1.90 14.68 10.98
N SER A 114 1.36 13.46 10.81
CA SER A 114 2.21 12.30 10.57
C SER A 114 2.98 12.47 9.26
N ARG A 115 4.09 11.75 9.10
CA ARG A 115 4.98 11.88 7.95
C ARG A 115 4.26 11.84 6.59
N PHE A 116 3.23 11.01 6.43
CA PHE A 116 2.37 11.01 5.24
C PHE A 116 1.83 12.40 4.89
N PHE A 117 1.24 13.10 5.85
CA PHE A 117 0.65 14.42 5.62
C PHE A 117 1.74 15.47 5.38
N ASP A 118 2.88 15.34 6.04
CA ASP A 118 4.04 16.20 5.80
C ASP A 118 4.60 16.04 4.38
N ASP A 119 4.87 14.81 3.96
CA ASP A 119 5.47 14.47 2.65
C ASP A 119 4.55 14.91 1.48
N HIS A 120 3.23 15.00 1.68
CA HIS A 120 2.24 15.32 0.62
C HIS A 120 1.53 16.68 0.74
N PHE A 121 1.48 17.31 1.92
CA PHE A 121 0.66 18.51 2.17
C PHE A 121 1.34 19.63 2.99
N ARG A 122 2.60 19.49 3.41
CA ARG A 122 3.27 20.49 4.29
C ARG A 122 3.23 21.93 3.78
N GLY A 123 3.27 22.15 2.46
CA GLY A 123 3.19 23.50 1.85
C GLY A 123 1.78 24.12 1.85
N ASP A 124 0.76 23.30 2.10
CA ASP A 124 -0.66 23.63 1.97
C ASP A 124 -1.40 23.66 3.32
N MET A 125 -0.87 22.99 4.35
CA MET A 125 -1.46 22.90 5.69
C MET A 125 -1.21 24.16 6.53
N GLU A 126 -2.29 24.76 7.04
CA GLU A 126 -2.24 25.75 8.10
C GLU A 126 -2.33 25.09 9.47
N PHE A 127 -1.28 25.24 10.29
CA PHE A 127 -1.29 24.76 11.68
C PHE A 127 -2.08 25.73 12.56
N LEU A 128 -3.09 25.22 13.27
CA LEU A 128 -3.93 26.02 14.14
C LEU A 128 -3.35 26.15 15.57
N PRO A 129 -3.28 27.37 16.14
CA PRO A 129 -3.05 27.54 17.57
C PRO A 129 -4.27 27.07 18.38
N SER A 130 -4.03 26.75 19.66
CA SER A 130 -5.06 26.54 20.67
C SER A 130 -6.07 27.70 20.67
N PHE A 131 -7.36 27.37 20.64
CA PHE A 131 -8.43 28.38 20.69
C PHE A 131 -8.37 29.17 22.00
N ASP A 132 -8.07 28.49 23.10
CA ASP A 132 -8.02 29.12 24.42
C ASP A 132 -6.84 30.11 24.49
N ASP A 133 -5.68 29.77 23.89
CA ASP A 133 -4.53 30.68 23.75
C ASP A 133 -4.90 31.93 22.92
N VAL A 134 -5.57 31.73 21.78
CA VAL A 134 -6.07 32.83 20.93
C VAL A 134 -7.03 33.74 21.69
N MET A 135 -7.82 33.20 22.61
CA MET A 135 -8.73 33.98 23.45
C MET A 135 -7.99 34.76 24.56
N GLU A 136 -6.84 34.29 25.04
CA GLU A 136 -5.98 35.03 25.97
C GLU A 136 -5.18 36.17 25.31
N TRP A 137 -5.02 36.17 23.99
CA TRP A 137 -4.32 37.25 23.28
C TRP A 137 -4.96 38.63 23.48
N ASN A 138 -4.13 39.67 23.39
CA ASN A 138 -4.62 41.05 23.44
C ASN A 138 -5.66 41.30 22.33
N ALA A 139 -6.62 42.19 22.61
CA ALA A 139 -7.79 42.39 21.76
C ALA A 139 -7.45 42.70 20.28
N SER A 140 -6.37 43.44 20.02
CA SER A 140 -5.93 43.77 18.66
C SER A 140 -5.37 42.55 17.91
N ALA A 141 -4.51 41.76 18.57
CA ALA A 141 -3.93 40.54 17.98
C ALA A 141 -5.02 39.49 17.71
N ARG A 142 -5.90 39.25 18.70
CA ARG A 142 -7.04 38.34 18.57
C ARG A 142 -7.98 38.74 17.44
N ALA A 143 -8.31 40.04 17.33
CA ALA A 143 -9.19 40.54 16.27
C ALA A 143 -8.54 40.58 14.87
N ALA A 144 -7.20 40.61 14.79
CA ALA A 144 -6.48 40.44 13.53
C ALA A 144 -6.52 38.98 13.09
N TYR A 145 -6.12 38.06 13.96
CA TYR A 145 -6.09 36.62 13.65
C TYR A 145 -7.48 36.05 13.34
N LEU A 146 -8.51 36.36 14.13
CA LEU A 146 -9.87 35.91 13.83
C LEU A 146 -10.42 36.48 12.51
N ARG A 147 -9.88 37.61 12.00
CA ARG A 147 -10.25 38.15 10.69
C ARG A 147 -9.55 37.40 9.56
N GLU A 148 -8.28 37.08 9.75
CA GLU A 148 -7.46 36.30 8.81
C GLU A 148 -7.97 34.86 8.70
N PHE A 149 -8.22 34.19 9.82
CA PHE A 149 -8.85 32.87 9.84
C PHE A 149 -10.25 32.87 9.20
N ALA A 150 -10.98 33.99 9.25
CA ALA A 150 -12.31 34.07 8.67
C ALA A 150 -12.34 34.44 7.18
N ASP A 151 -11.17 34.73 6.58
CA ASP A 151 -11.08 35.09 5.15
C ASP A 151 -11.46 33.88 4.27
N PRO A 152 -12.51 33.98 3.43
CA PRO A 152 -12.86 32.92 2.49
C PRO A 152 -11.79 32.65 1.41
N GLY A 153 -10.80 33.55 1.26
CA GLY A 153 -9.64 33.39 0.39
C GLY A 153 -8.37 32.85 1.06
N ALA A 154 -8.42 32.56 2.37
CA ALA A 154 -7.32 31.89 3.07
C ALA A 154 -7.14 30.43 2.59
N GLY A 155 -6.08 29.75 3.07
CA GLY A 155 -5.86 28.34 2.78
C GLY A 155 -7.05 27.46 3.17
N ASP A 156 -7.18 26.28 2.58
CA ASP A 156 -8.36 25.43 2.76
C ASP A 156 -8.08 24.12 3.51
N LEU A 157 -6.83 23.89 3.95
CA LEU A 157 -6.40 22.69 4.65
C LEU A 157 -5.84 23.07 6.02
N LEU A 158 -6.55 22.69 7.08
CA LEU A 158 -6.19 23.00 8.46
C LEU A 158 -5.63 21.76 9.15
N THR A 159 -4.65 21.93 10.03
CA THR A 159 -4.07 20.85 10.85
C THR A 159 -3.88 21.27 12.31
N GLY A 160 -3.79 20.29 13.21
CA GLY A 160 -3.68 20.46 14.66
C GLY A 160 -4.79 19.72 15.42
N GLU A 161 -5.19 20.27 16.57
CA GLU A 161 -6.34 19.77 17.33
C GLU A 161 -7.66 20.06 16.58
N PHE A 162 -8.47 19.02 16.39
CA PHE A 162 -9.77 19.16 15.72
C PHE A 162 -10.70 20.15 16.43
N ILE A 163 -10.65 20.20 17.76
CA ILE A 163 -11.51 21.07 18.57
C ILE A 163 -11.24 22.56 18.30
N ASP A 164 -9.99 22.93 18.04
CA ASP A 164 -9.62 24.33 17.81
C ASP A 164 -10.09 24.80 16.43
N ALA A 165 -10.01 23.94 15.41
CA ALA A 165 -10.66 24.20 14.11
C ALA A 165 -12.17 24.47 14.28
N MET A 166 -12.87 23.62 15.05
CA MET A 166 -14.31 23.75 15.29
C MET A 166 -14.66 25.03 16.07
N ARG A 167 -13.89 25.37 17.10
CA ARG A 167 -14.13 26.55 17.94
C ARG A 167 -13.78 27.85 17.20
N LEU A 168 -12.66 27.91 16.48
CA LEU A 168 -12.28 29.06 15.64
C LEU A 168 -13.30 29.30 14.53
N PHE A 169 -13.75 28.24 13.86
CA PHE A 169 -14.83 28.32 12.89
C PHE A 169 -16.13 28.87 13.49
N THR A 170 -16.50 28.42 14.68
CA THR A 170 -17.70 28.91 15.38
C THR A 170 -17.56 30.39 15.77
N ALA A 171 -16.41 30.81 16.29
CA ALA A 171 -16.12 32.20 16.66
C ALA A 171 -16.04 33.16 15.46
N THR A 172 -15.88 32.63 14.25
CA THR A 172 -15.81 33.39 12.99
C THR A 172 -17.06 33.25 12.12
N ASN A 173 -18.19 32.85 12.72
CA ASN A 173 -19.49 32.67 12.06
C ASN A 173 -19.46 31.68 10.87
N GLY A 174 -18.52 30.73 10.87
CA GLY A 174 -18.41 29.67 9.88
C GLY A 174 -18.03 30.13 8.46
N MET A 175 -17.37 31.28 8.31
CA MET A 175 -17.15 31.90 6.99
C MET A 175 -16.13 31.16 6.11
N ARG A 176 -15.04 30.64 6.67
CA ARG A 176 -13.97 29.96 5.89
C ARG A 176 -14.35 28.54 5.48
N ARG A 177 -14.32 28.26 4.18
CA ARG A 177 -14.43 26.89 3.65
C ARG A 177 -13.11 26.16 3.87
N HIS A 178 -13.19 24.93 4.40
CA HIS A 178 -11.98 24.20 4.79
C HIS A 178 -12.18 22.67 4.88
N VAL A 179 -11.05 21.96 4.91
CA VAL A 179 -10.84 20.56 5.25
C VAL A 179 -9.95 20.52 6.49
N VAL A 180 -10.22 19.63 7.45
CA VAL A 180 -9.37 19.47 8.66
C VAL A 180 -8.65 18.12 8.62
N ILE A 181 -7.35 18.12 8.88
CA ILE A 181 -6.56 16.95 9.28
C ILE A 181 -6.44 17.05 10.81
N GLY A 182 -7.29 16.31 11.54
CA GLY A 182 -7.49 16.50 12.97
C GLY A 182 -7.01 15.31 13.79
N ASN A 183 -6.10 15.59 14.74
CA ASN A 183 -5.56 14.61 15.70
C ASN A 183 -5.10 13.31 15.02
N ILE A 184 -3.93 13.34 14.38
CA ILE A 184 -3.36 12.15 13.72
C ILE A 184 -2.40 11.48 14.70
N ASN A 185 -2.79 10.32 15.24
CA ASN A 185 -1.93 9.48 16.06
C ASN A 185 -2.19 7.99 15.76
N GLU A 186 -1.16 7.14 15.75
CA GLU A 186 -1.35 5.70 15.45
C GLU A 186 -2.33 4.98 16.40
N ASN A 187 -2.56 5.55 17.59
CA ASN A 187 -3.33 4.93 18.66
C ASN A 187 -4.71 5.56 18.90
N TRP A 188 -4.99 6.76 18.39
CA TRP A 188 -6.27 7.45 18.57
C TRP A 188 -6.44 8.60 17.56
N GLY A 189 -7.69 8.96 17.26
CA GLY A 189 -8.03 10.12 16.43
C GLY A 189 -9.00 11.06 17.13
N ALA A 190 -9.40 12.13 16.44
CA ALA A 190 -10.28 13.18 16.95
C ALA A 190 -11.60 12.64 17.51
N PHE A 191 -12.12 11.55 16.93
CA PHE A 191 -13.39 10.92 17.32
C PHE A 191 -13.22 9.56 18.02
N SER A 192 -12.04 9.26 18.56
CA SER A 192 -11.84 8.02 19.33
C SER A 192 -12.47 8.10 20.72
N GLU A 193 -13.20 7.05 21.11
CA GLU A 193 -13.71 6.82 22.47
C GLU A 193 -13.18 5.46 22.96
N PHE A 194 -13.23 5.19 24.26
CA PHE A 194 -12.80 3.88 24.78
C PHE A 194 -13.77 2.77 24.38
N VAL A 195 -13.24 1.66 23.88
CA VAL A 195 -13.99 0.43 23.60
C VAL A 195 -13.49 -0.68 24.53
N PRO A 196 -14.33 -1.12 25.51
CA PRO A 196 -13.93 -2.09 26.51
C PRO A 196 -13.32 -3.37 25.94
N ASN A 197 -12.16 -3.76 26.48
CA ASN A 197 -11.38 -4.93 26.07
C ASN A 197 -10.84 -4.89 24.62
N ARG A 198 -10.79 -3.70 23.98
CA ARG A 198 -10.33 -3.54 22.60
C ARG A 198 -9.35 -2.38 22.40
N THR A 199 -9.66 -1.19 22.92
CA THR A 199 -8.75 -0.03 22.87
C THR A 199 -8.19 0.30 24.25
N VAL A 200 -7.16 1.13 24.31
CA VAL A 200 -6.66 1.70 25.58
C VAL A 200 -7.71 2.64 26.16
N ASP A 201 -7.78 2.70 27.49
CA ASP A 201 -8.61 3.65 28.23
C ASP A 201 -8.03 5.08 28.16
N TRP A 202 -8.13 5.69 26.98
CA TRP A 202 -7.83 7.10 26.73
C TRP A 202 -9.08 7.99 26.88
N VAL A 203 -10.08 7.60 27.69
CA VAL A 203 -11.44 8.18 27.68
C VAL A 203 -11.47 9.71 27.56
N ARG A 204 -11.91 10.17 26.38
CA ARG A 204 -12.39 11.53 26.14
C ARG A 204 -13.91 11.48 25.99
N ASN A 205 -14.65 11.53 27.09
CA ASN A 205 -16.08 11.86 27.00
C ASN A 205 -16.18 13.23 26.33
N TRP A 206 -16.71 13.29 25.11
CA TRP A 206 -16.62 14.47 24.24
C TRP A 206 -16.92 15.79 24.94
N THR A 207 -18.04 15.86 25.67
CA THR A 207 -18.49 17.09 26.33
C THR A 207 -17.71 17.38 27.61
N ALA A 208 -17.33 16.36 28.38
CA ALA A 208 -16.49 16.56 29.56
C ALA A 208 -15.04 16.95 29.21
N PHE A 209 -14.53 16.47 28.07
CA PHE A 209 -13.16 16.70 27.62
C PHE A 209 -13.00 17.99 26.82
N PHE A 210 -13.84 18.22 25.81
CA PHE A 210 -13.75 19.39 24.92
C PHE A 210 -14.65 20.56 25.33
N GLY A 211 -15.46 20.42 26.39
CA GLY A 211 -16.34 21.48 26.89
C GLY A 211 -17.48 21.86 25.94
N THR A 212 -17.80 21.00 24.97
CA THR A 212 -18.75 21.29 23.87
C THR A 212 -19.76 20.15 23.67
N SER A 213 -20.97 20.49 23.24
CA SER A 213 -22.04 19.53 22.98
C SER A 213 -21.81 18.71 21.71
N LYS A 214 -22.34 17.48 21.65
CA LYS A 214 -22.40 16.72 20.39
C LYS A 214 -23.26 17.44 19.33
N ASP A 215 -24.20 18.30 19.73
CA ASP A 215 -25.01 19.14 18.82
C ASP A 215 -24.20 20.26 18.15
N GLU A 216 -23.21 20.84 18.82
CA GLU A 216 -22.27 21.80 18.22
C GLU A 216 -21.38 21.12 17.19
N LEU A 217 -20.85 19.94 17.52
CA LEU A 217 -20.11 19.10 16.58
C LEU A 217 -20.95 18.79 15.33
N LEU A 218 -22.20 18.34 15.50
CA LEU A 218 -23.08 18.03 14.36
C LEU A 218 -23.46 19.27 13.55
N ARG A 219 -23.62 20.44 14.19
CA ARG A 219 -23.82 21.72 13.48
C ARG A 219 -22.59 22.11 12.66
N TYR A 220 -21.39 21.97 13.21
CA TYR A 220 -20.14 22.19 12.50
C TYR A 220 -19.98 21.23 11.31
N LEU A 221 -20.09 19.92 11.55
CA LEU A 221 -19.96 18.90 10.50
C LEU A 221 -21.04 19.04 9.42
N GLY A 222 -22.27 19.42 9.78
CA GLY A 222 -23.35 19.69 8.85
C GLY A 222 -23.17 20.98 8.02
N HIS A 223 -22.33 21.92 8.45
CA HIS A 223 -22.19 23.22 7.79
C HIS A 223 -21.59 23.10 6.38
N VAL A 224 -22.09 23.89 5.43
CA VAL A 224 -21.65 23.88 4.01
C VAL A 224 -20.15 24.11 3.84
N ASN A 225 -19.58 25.01 4.64
CA ASN A 225 -18.15 25.37 4.60
C ASN A 225 -17.21 24.34 5.27
N THR A 226 -17.73 23.43 6.09
CA THR A 226 -16.95 22.30 6.60
C THR A 226 -16.99 21.20 5.54
N SER A 227 -15.91 21.01 4.79
CA SER A 227 -15.90 20.17 3.59
C SER A 227 -15.62 18.70 3.90
N ALA A 228 -14.58 18.45 4.69
CA ALA A 228 -14.23 17.12 5.19
C ALA A 228 -13.37 17.23 6.46
N VAL A 229 -13.36 16.14 7.23
CA VAL A 229 -12.50 15.93 8.38
C VAL A 229 -11.81 14.58 8.19
N PHE A 230 -10.49 14.62 8.07
CA PHE A 230 -9.63 13.45 8.05
C PHE A 230 -9.06 13.25 9.44
N THR A 231 -9.19 12.03 9.95
CA THR A 231 -8.61 11.59 11.21
C THR A 231 -8.19 10.13 11.08
N VAL A 232 -7.98 9.40 12.17
CA VAL A 232 -7.48 8.02 12.17
C VAL A 232 -8.25 7.12 13.14
N THR A 233 -8.22 5.81 12.87
CA THR A 233 -8.91 4.77 13.65
C THR A 233 -10.45 4.96 13.70
N HIS A 234 -11.12 4.32 14.66
CA HIS A 234 -12.55 4.43 14.91
C HIS A 234 -13.08 5.82 15.29
N GLN A 235 -14.38 5.98 15.07
CA GLN A 235 -15.16 7.18 15.37
C GLN A 235 -16.29 6.84 16.37
N PHE A 236 -16.69 7.76 17.25
CA PHE A 236 -17.93 7.62 18.04
C PHE A 236 -19.19 8.10 17.30
N ILE A 237 -19.02 8.57 16.06
CA ILE A 237 -20.07 9.00 15.14
C ILE A 237 -19.93 8.29 13.81
N ASP A 238 -21.03 8.16 13.07
CA ASP A 238 -20.97 8.08 11.61
C ASP A 238 -21.44 9.42 11.04
N HIS A 239 -20.57 10.09 10.28
CA HIS A 239 -20.92 11.29 9.53
C HIS A 239 -20.26 11.26 8.15
N PRO A 240 -20.96 11.59 7.04
CA PRO A 240 -20.45 11.41 5.67
C PRO A 240 -19.25 12.30 5.30
N LYS A 241 -18.92 13.30 6.13
CA LYS A 241 -17.73 14.15 5.97
C LYS A 241 -16.55 13.74 6.86
N VAL A 242 -16.64 12.65 7.62
CA VAL A 242 -15.58 12.19 8.53
C VAL A 242 -14.95 10.91 7.98
N PHE A 243 -13.65 10.99 7.69
CA PHE A 243 -12.88 9.93 7.04
C PHE A 243 -11.74 9.48 7.94
N SER A 244 -11.67 8.18 8.18
CA SER A 244 -10.53 7.58 8.88
C SER A 244 -9.48 7.16 7.85
N VAL A 245 -8.34 7.85 7.85
CA VAL A 245 -7.16 7.49 7.06
C VAL A 245 -6.55 6.20 7.65
N PRO A 246 -6.10 5.26 6.82
CA PRO A 246 -5.45 4.02 7.28
C PRO A 246 -4.24 4.30 8.16
N LEU A 247 -3.95 3.42 9.12
CA LEU A 247 -2.58 3.31 9.65
C LEU A 247 -1.59 2.92 8.54
N GLY A 248 -2.02 2.05 7.62
CA GLY A 248 -1.18 1.51 6.56
C GLY A 248 -0.13 0.54 7.09
N LEU A 249 1.08 0.55 6.52
CA LEU A 249 2.19 -0.30 6.98
C LEU A 249 2.92 0.30 8.20
N LYS A 250 3.33 -0.56 9.14
CA LYS A 250 4.15 -0.13 10.29
C LYS A 250 5.59 0.22 9.90
N TYR A 251 6.14 -0.56 8.97
CA TYR A 251 7.48 -0.37 8.43
C TYR A 251 7.35 -0.24 6.91
N PRO A 252 7.85 0.84 6.28
CA PRO A 252 7.72 1.01 4.83
C PRO A 252 8.57 0.00 4.05
N ASN A 253 9.61 -0.53 4.68
CA ASN A 253 10.51 -1.53 4.10
C ASN A 253 9.89 -2.94 4.22
N ILE A 254 8.93 -3.26 3.35
CA ILE A 254 8.47 -4.64 3.11
C ILE A 254 8.74 -5.13 1.66
N PRO A 255 9.89 -4.83 0.99
CA PRO A 255 9.96 -4.98 -0.46
C PRO A 255 10.33 -6.42 -0.87
N GLU A 256 11.32 -7.00 -0.22
CA GLU A 256 11.93 -8.30 -0.55
C GLU A 256 10.90 -9.44 -0.49
N ALA A 257 10.12 -9.50 0.60
CA ALA A 257 9.09 -10.53 0.78
C ALA A 257 7.89 -10.36 -0.16
N PHE A 258 7.59 -9.14 -0.67
CA PHE A 258 6.39 -8.89 -1.46
C PHE A 258 6.63 -9.02 -2.98
N TYR A 259 7.68 -8.39 -3.50
CA TYR A 259 7.94 -8.30 -4.94
C TYR A 259 8.76 -9.46 -5.51
N GLU A 260 9.77 -9.94 -4.77
CA GLU A 260 10.79 -10.85 -5.33
C GLU A 260 10.36 -12.33 -5.37
N THR A 261 9.22 -12.67 -4.75
CA THR A 261 8.79 -14.07 -4.62
C THR A 261 7.41 -14.33 -5.20
N SER A 262 7.27 -15.44 -5.93
CA SER A 262 5.97 -15.94 -6.38
C SER A 262 5.03 -16.17 -5.19
N LEU A 263 3.74 -15.87 -5.32
CA LEU A 263 2.78 -16.13 -4.25
C LEU A 263 2.69 -17.64 -3.99
N PRO A 264 2.98 -18.15 -2.78
CA PRO A 264 2.86 -19.57 -2.48
C PRO A 264 1.41 -20.03 -2.64
N ASN A 265 1.19 -21.34 -2.77
CA ASN A 265 -0.16 -21.88 -2.62
C ASN A 265 -0.56 -21.75 -1.13
N ARG A 266 -1.71 -21.14 -0.84
CA ARG A 266 -2.13 -20.84 0.54
C ARG A 266 -2.74 -22.07 1.20
N THR A 267 -1.90 -22.83 1.91
CA THR A 267 -2.28 -24.08 2.60
C THR A 267 -2.84 -23.84 4.00
N ASN A 268 -2.39 -22.78 4.69
CA ASN A 268 -2.81 -22.51 6.05
C ASN A 268 -4.17 -21.79 6.01
N LEU A 269 -5.16 -22.25 6.78
CA LEU A 269 -6.48 -21.60 6.78
C LEU A 269 -6.45 -20.24 7.49
N LEU A 270 -5.78 -20.17 8.64
CA LEU A 270 -5.72 -18.98 9.49
C LEU A 270 -4.33 -18.80 10.10
N PHE A 271 -3.81 -17.58 10.04
CA PHE A 271 -2.65 -17.16 10.81
C PHE A 271 -3.07 -16.31 12.01
N MET A 272 -2.33 -16.43 13.11
CA MET A 272 -2.46 -15.58 14.29
C MET A 272 -1.08 -15.15 14.78
N ALA A 273 -0.85 -13.84 14.80
CA ALA A 273 0.22 -13.19 15.56
C ALA A 273 -0.41 -12.01 16.30
N ILE A 274 -0.88 -12.30 17.52
CA ILE A 274 -1.70 -11.45 18.38
C ILE A 274 -0.92 -11.16 19.66
N SER A 275 -0.71 -9.89 20.00
CA SER A 275 0.06 -9.56 21.21
C SER A 275 -0.65 -9.91 22.52
N ASP A 276 0.11 -9.90 23.59
CA ASP A 276 -0.30 -10.08 24.98
C ASP A 276 -1.08 -8.88 25.58
N PHE A 277 -1.29 -7.81 24.81
CA PHE A 277 -1.89 -6.57 25.29
C PHE A 277 -3.42 -6.68 25.55
N GLY A 278 -3.86 -6.24 26.72
CA GLY A 278 -5.28 -6.01 27.03
C GLY A 278 -6.15 -7.26 26.86
N GLY A 279 -7.27 -7.13 26.13
CA GLY A 279 -8.19 -8.25 25.88
C GLY A 279 -7.69 -9.29 24.86
N ARG A 280 -6.58 -9.02 24.15
CA ARG A 280 -6.11 -9.83 23.02
C ARG A 280 -5.74 -11.29 23.34
N PRO A 281 -5.16 -11.64 24.51
CA PRO A 281 -4.95 -13.03 24.89
C PRO A 281 -6.24 -13.85 24.92
N SER A 282 -7.35 -13.26 25.38
CA SER A 282 -8.65 -13.94 25.44
C SER A 282 -9.22 -14.22 24.04
N ILE A 283 -9.00 -13.29 23.09
CA ILE A 283 -9.35 -13.47 21.68
C ILE A 283 -8.56 -14.66 21.09
N ALA A 284 -7.24 -14.66 21.26
CA ALA A 284 -6.38 -15.74 20.77
C ALA A 284 -6.78 -17.12 21.36
N GLN A 285 -7.03 -17.20 22.67
CA GLN A 285 -7.45 -18.44 23.34
C GLN A 285 -8.79 -18.98 22.83
N ARG A 286 -9.77 -18.10 22.59
CA ARG A 286 -11.09 -18.49 22.05
C ARG A 286 -10.97 -19.00 20.61
N ILE A 287 -10.21 -18.32 19.76
CA ILE A 287 -9.96 -18.78 18.38
C ILE A 287 -9.19 -20.12 18.39
N THR A 288 -8.12 -20.27 19.18
CA THR A 288 -7.43 -21.57 19.31
C THR A 288 -8.38 -22.68 19.77
N SER A 289 -9.35 -22.38 20.64
CA SER A 289 -10.36 -23.34 21.10
C SER A 289 -11.36 -23.70 20.00
N ASN A 290 -11.86 -22.72 19.24
CA ASN A 290 -12.73 -22.92 18.07
C ASN A 290 -12.06 -23.76 16.96
N PHE A 291 -10.72 -23.78 16.93
CA PHE A 291 -9.91 -24.58 16.01
C PHE A 291 -9.39 -25.89 16.64
N ASN A 292 -9.92 -26.31 17.80
CA ASN A 292 -9.51 -27.52 18.53
C ASN A 292 -7.99 -27.61 18.78
N GLY A 293 -7.32 -26.46 18.98
CA GLY A 293 -5.86 -26.38 19.18
C GLY A 293 -5.02 -26.45 17.90
N THR A 294 -5.62 -26.57 16.70
CA THR A 294 -4.87 -26.69 15.44
C THR A 294 -4.22 -25.38 14.97
N VAL A 295 -4.72 -24.22 15.42
CA VAL A 295 -4.13 -22.90 15.16
C VAL A 295 -3.65 -22.31 16.49
N GLN A 296 -2.39 -21.86 16.49
CA GLN A 296 -1.70 -21.30 17.65
C GLN A 296 -1.35 -19.82 17.41
N ASN A 297 -1.00 -19.12 18.49
CA ASN A 297 -0.62 -17.72 18.41
C ASN A 297 0.91 -17.57 18.31
N HIS A 298 1.39 -17.06 17.18
CA HIS A 298 2.80 -16.95 16.81
C HIS A 298 3.40 -15.57 17.12
N TYR A 299 2.98 -14.96 18.22
CA TYR A 299 3.51 -13.66 18.64
C TYR A 299 4.82 -13.83 19.43
N HIS A 300 5.92 -13.31 18.88
CA HIS A 300 7.28 -13.41 19.46
C HIS A 300 7.80 -14.82 19.75
N ASP A 301 7.30 -15.85 19.06
CA ASP A 301 7.80 -17.24 19.17
C ASP A 301 8.99 -17.56 18.24
N GLY A 302 9.43 -16.59 17.44
CA GLY A 302 10.48 -16.75 16.41
C GLY A 302 9.95 -17.13 15.03
N THR A 303 8.63 -17.22 14.85
CA THR A 303 8.00 -17.43 13.54
C THR A 303 8.26 -16.26 12.60
N ASP A 304 8.53 -16.59 11.33
CA ASP A 304 8.66 -15.65 10.23
C ASP A 304 7.27 -15.13 9.82
N TYR A 305 6.93 -13.97 10.39
CA TYR A 305 5.62 -13.34 10.24
C TYR A 305 5.19 -13.19 8.79
N PHE A 306 6.07 -12.70 7.90
CA PHE A 306 5.69 -12.43 6.51
C PHE A 306 5.56 -13.71 5.67
N ARG A 307 6.38 -14.73 5.94
CA ARG A 307 6.24 -16.05 5.31
C ARG A 307 4.93 -16.72 5.68
N GLU A 308 4.59 -16.81 6.97
CA GLU A 308 3.35 -17.44 7.40
C GLU A 308 2.12 -16.62 6.99
N LEU A 309 2.21 -15.29 6.99
CA LEU A 309 1.17 -14.41 6.44
C LEU A 309 0.93 -14.72 4.96
N ARG A 310 1.97 -14.79 4.12
CA ARG A 310 1.86 -15.14 2.69
C ARG A 310 1.35 -16.57 2.44
N ALA A 311 1.62 -17.52 3.36
CA ALA A 311 1.16 -18.90 3.26
C ALA A 311 -0.31 -19.12 3.70
N SER A 312 -0.95 -18.11 4.29
CA SER A 312 -2.25 -18.26 4.96
C SER A 312 -3.41 -17.63 4.20
N LYS A 313 -4.60 -18.25 4.21
CA LYS A 313 -5.81 -17.72 3.57
C LYS A 313 -6.34 -16.48 4.30
N PHE A 314 -6.36 -16.53 5.64
CA PHE A 314 -6.81 -15.46 6.51
C PHE A 314 -5.77 -15.10 7.59
N MET A 315 -5.89 -13.90 8.16
CA MET A 315 -5.13 -13.42 9.32
C MET A 315 -6.09 -12.77 10.33
N VAL A 316 -6.00 -13.10 11.62
CA VAL A 316 -6.82 -12.43 12.65
C VAL A 316 -6.20 -11.08 13.01
N CYS A 317 -6.98 -10.00 12.87
CA CYS A 317 -6.51 -8.63 13.02
C CYS A 317 -7.26 -7.88 14.15
N PRO A 318 -7.20 -8.31 15.44
CA PRO A 318 -7.82 -7.56 16.54
C PRO A 318 -7.25 -6.15 16.67
N SER A 319 -8.02 -5.25 17.27
CA SER A 319 -7.69 -3.83 17.43
C SER A 319 -6.27 -3.58 17.98
N GLY A 320 -5.65 -2.51 17.48
CA GLY A 320 -4.43 -1.91 18.02
C GLY A 320 -4.64 -1.29 19.40
N LEU A 321 -3.85 -0.27 19.76
CA LEU A 321 -4.19 0.53 20.95
C LEU A 321 -5.42 1.40 20.66
N GLY A 322 -5.55 1.86 19.41
CA GLY A 322 -6.81 2.27 18.79
C GLY A 322 -7.49 1.10 18.05
N TRP A 323 -8.54 1.38 17.27
CA TRP A 323 -9.34 0.33 16.62
C TRP A 323 -8.69 -0.29 15.36
N ASP A 324 -7.91 0.50 14.61
CA ASP A 324 -7.16 0.01 13.45
C ASP A 324 -5.93 -0.82 13.88
N THR A 325 -5.35 -1.58 12.96
CA THR A 325 -4.11 -2.35 13.21
C THR A 325 -3.31 -2.50 11.93
N TYR A 326 -1.99 -2.23 12.01
CA TYR A 326 -1.03 -2.45 10.92
C TYR A 326 -1.18 -3.82 10.24
N ARG A 327 -1.51 -4.86 11.02
CA ARG A 327 -1.71 -6.24 10.52
C ARG A 327 -2.82 -6.37 9.48
N ALA A 328 -3.85 -5.50 9.52
CA ALA A 328 -4.91 -5.51 8.52
C ALA A 328 -4.38 -5.07 7.15
N TRP A 329 -3.61 -3.98 7.13
CA TRP A 329 -2.98 -3.41 5.95
C TRP A 329 -1.85 -4.28 5.41
N GLU A 330 -0.99 -4.80 6.29
CA GLU A 330 0.02 -5.81 5.95
C GLU A 330 -0.59 -7.05 5.30
N SER A 331 -1.73 -7.54 5.83
CA SER A 331 -2.48 -8.67 5.24
C SER A 331 -2.97 -8.33 3.84
N LEU A 332 -3.66 -7.19 3.68
CA LEU A 332 -4.22 -6.76 2.40
C LEU A 332 -3.14 -6.60 1.32
N VAL A 333 -2.02 -5.97 1.66
CA VAL A 333 -0.84 -5.84 0.78
C VAL A 333 -0.34 -7.24 0.39
N MET A 334 -0.04 -8.09 1.38
CA MET A 334 0.43 -9.47 1.17
C MET A 334 -0.61 -10.40 0.52
N GLY A 335 -1.85 -9.96 0.29
CA GLY A 335 -2.92 -10.75 -0.34
C GLY A 335 -3.59 -11.77 0.58
N THR A 336 -3.39 -11.63 1.89
CA THR A 336 -4.09 -12.38 2.94
C THR A 336 -5.35 -11.63 3.33
N ILE A 337 -6.47 -12.33 3.56
CA ILE A 337 -7.72 -11.67 3.94
C ILE A 337 -7.67 -11.38 5.45
N PRO A 338 -7.70 -10.11 5.90
CA PRO A 338 -7.83 -9.81 7.32
C PRO A 338 -9.23 -10.19 7.82
N VAL A 339 -9.28 -10.74 9.03
CA VAL A 339 -10.50 -10.96 9.81
C VAL A 339 -10.58 -9.84 10.83
N LEU A 340 -11.56 -8.96 10.65
CA LEU A 340 -11.81 -7.78 11.47
C LEU A 340 -13.17 -7.88 12.18
N GLU A 341 -13.28 -7.24 13.34
CA GLU A 341 -14.45 -7.34 14.20
C GLU A 341 -15.27 -6.04 14.19
N THR A 342 -16.60 -6.15 14.15
CA THR A 342 -17.50 -5.01 14.29
C THR A 342 -17.76 -4.69 15.77
N TYR A 343 -17.85 -5.70 16.64
CA TYR A 343 -18.12 -5.56 18.08
C TYR A 343 -19.41 -4.78 18.36
N GLY A 344 -20.40 -4.93 17.47
CA GLY A 344 -21.68 -4.21 17.52
C GLY A 344 -21.60 -2.71 17.18
N ARG A 345 -20.45 -2.20 16.73
CA ARG A 345 -20.27 -0.80 16.32
C ARG A 345 -20.69 -0.61 14.85
N GLN A 346 -21.08 0.62 14.53
CA GLN A 346 -21.50 1.07 13.19
C GLN A 346 -21.06 2.53 13.02
N ASP A 347 -19.79 2.75 12.72
CA ASP A 347 -19.16 4.08 12.65
C ASP A 347 -18.38 4.31 11.34
N GLY A 348 -17.97 5.55 11.08
CA GLY A 348 -17.39 5.94 9.80
C GLY A 348 -16.09 5.22 9.41
N PHE A 349 -15.41 4.53 10.33
CA PHE A 349 -14.18 3.76 10.09
C PHE A 349 -14.37 2.55 9.17
N TYR A 350 -15.55 1.90 9.18
CA TYR A 350 -15.78 0.73 8.32
C TYR A 350 -15.56 1.06 6.83
N ARG A 351 -15.87 2.31 6.44
CA ARG A 351 -15.70 2.82 5.07
C ARG A 351 -14.26 2.85 4.57
N THR A 352 -13.29 2.89 5.48
CA THR A 352 -11.87 2.78 5.16
C THR A 352 -11.57 1.44 4.47
N PHE A 353 -12.31 0.37 4.83
CA PHE A 353 -12.20 -0.97 4.26
C PHE A 353 -13.25 -1.32 3.20
N ASP A 354 -14.20 -0.43 2.87
CA ASP A 354 -15.14 -0.66 1.76
C ASP A 354 -14.38 -0.99 0.47
N ASP A 355 -14.94 -1.85 -0.37
CA ASP A 355 -14.32 -2.31 -1.62
C ASP A 355 -12.94 -2.97 -1.45
N LEU A 356 -12.59 -3.47 -0.26
CA LEU A 356 -11.38 -4.29 -0.03
C LEU A 356 -11.75 -5.72 0.43
N PRO A 357 -10.90 -6.74 0.17
CA PRO A 357 -11.15 -8.12 0.57
C PRO A 357 -10.94 -8.31 2.07
N VAL A 358 -11.99 -8.05 2.86
CA VAL A 358 -12.02 -8.19 4.34
C VAL A 358 -13.11 -9.16 4.75
N LEU A 359 -12.86 -9.96 5.80
CA LEU A 359 -13.91 -10.71 6.50
C LEU A 359 -14.30 -9.98 7.79
N TRP A 360 -15.50 -9.40 7.80
CA TRP A 360 -16.10 -8.84 9.01
C TRP A 360 -16.79 -9.92 9.85
N VAL A 361 -16.61 -9.88 11.16
CA VAL A 361 -17.31 -10.73 12.15
C VAL A 361 -17.87 -9.89 13.29
N ASP A 362 -19.01 -10.28 13.88
CA ASP A 362 -19.60 -9.52 15.00
C ASP A 362 -18.77 -9.62 16.27
N HIS A 363 -18.26 -10.82 16.57
CA HIS A 363 -17.29 -11.07 17.63
C HIS A 363 -16.25 -12.09 17.16
N TYR A 364 -15.02 -12.02 17.67
CA TYR A 364 -13.98 -13.02 17.37
C TYR A 364 -14.34 -14.45 17.81
N ASP A 365 -15.30 -14.60 18.72
CA ASP A 365 -15.85 -15.89 19.15
C ASP A 365 -16.53 -16.67 18.01
N ASN A 366 -16.95 -15.96 16.95
CA ASN A 366 -17.59 -16.56 15.79
C ASN A 366 -16.57 -17.13 14.79
N VAL A 367 -15.28 -16.82 14.94
CA VAL A 367 -14.21 -17.26 14.03
C VAL A 367 -13.95 -18.75 14.21
N THR A 368 -14.37 -19.53 13.21
CA THR A 368 -14.36 -20.99 13.19
C THR A 368 -13.84 -21.48 11.82
N PRO A 369 -13.33 -22.72 11.70
CA PRO A 369 -12.88 -23.26 10.42
C PRO A 369 -13.95 -23.18 9.33
N SER A 370 -15.19 -23.56 9.65
CA SER A 370 -16.32 -23.55 8.70
C SER A 370 -16.68 -22.15 8.21
N LEU A 371 -16.66 -21.12 9.08
CA LEU A 371 -16.87 -19.73 8.67
C LEU A 371 -15.82 -19.30 7.63
N LEU A 372 -14.54 -19.63 7.88
CA LEU A 372 -13.46 -19.24 6.98
C LEU A 372 -13.51 -20.00 5.65
N GLU A 373 -13.78 -21.30 5.68
CA GLU A 373 -13.94 -22.13 4.48
C GLU A 373 -15.11 -21.67 3.60
N GLU A 374 -16.22 -21.22 4.20
CA GLU A 374 -17.37 -20.65 3.47
C GLU A 374 -17.11 -19.22 2.99
N ALA A 375 -16.43 -18.39 3.78
CA ALA A 375 -16.09 -17.01 3.44
C ALA A 375 -15.07 -16.92 2.29
N TYR A 376 -14.06 -17.80 2.26
CA TYR A 376 -12.94 -17.69 1.33
C TYR A 376 -13.35 -17.61 -0.15
N PRO A 377 -14.09 -18.59 -0.72
CA PRO A 377 -14.49 -18.51 -2.12
C PRO A 377 -15.52 -17.40 -2.39
N ARG A 378 -16.25 -16.90 -1.38
CA ARG A 378 -17.13 -15.72 -1.54
C ARG A 378 -16.31 -14.46 -1.78
N ILE A 379 -15.29 -14.24 -0.95
CA ILE A 379 -14.39 -13.07 -1.04
C ILE A 379 -13.57 -13.15 -2.33
N LEU A 380 -13.02 -14.31 -2.70
CA LEU A 380 -12.29 -14.44 -3.96
C LEU A 380 -13.12 -14.09 -5.20
N ARG A 381 -14.43 -14.40 -5.23
CA ARG A 381 -15.29 -13.99 -6.37
C ARG A 381 -15.45 -12.47 -6.51
N GLY A 382 -15.16 -11.69 -5.47
CA GLY A 382 -15.09 -10.22 -5.52
C GLY A 382 -13.80 -9.67 -6.15
N ALA A 383 -12.86 -10.52 -6.57
CA ALA A 383 -11.51 -10.13 -7.03
C ALA A 383 -11.47 -8.96 -8.03
N ARG A 384 -12.39 -8.94 -9.00
CA ARG A 384 -12.47 -7.91 -10.05
C ARG A 384 -13.15 -6.60 -9.61
N SER A 385 -13.83 -6.58 -8.46
CA SER A 385 -14.50 -5.39 -7.90
C SER A 385 -13.71 -4.67 -6.81
N TYR A 386 -12.62 -5.25 -6.30
CA TYR A 386 -11.86 -4.65 -5.21
C TYR A 386 -11.00 -3.46 -5.66
N LYS A 387 -11.08 -2.36 -4.90
CA LYS A 387 -10.34 -1.12 -5.11
C LYS A 387 -9.02 -1.14 -4.36
N PHE A 388 -8.06 -1.90 -4.86
CA PHE A 388 -6.71 -1.99 -4.30
C PHE A 388 -5.94 -0.66 -4.33
N GLU A 389 -6.42 0.32 -5.08
CA GLU A 389 -5.93 1.70 -5.11
C GLU A 389 -5.91 2.31 -3.69
N LYS A 390 -6.85 1.93 -2.81
CA LYS A 390 -6.88 2.30 -1.38
C LYS A 390 -5.62 1.91 -0.58
N LEU A 391 -4.78 1.01 -1.10
CA LEU A 391 -3.50 0.61 -0.50
C LEU A 391 -2.34 1.54 -0.87
N THR A 392 -2.57 2.57 -1.69
CA THR A 392 -1.55 3.53 -2.15
C THR A 392 -1.66 4.86 -1.41
N ASN A 393 -0.56 5.60 -1.32
CA ASN A 393 -0.58 7.00 -0.86
C ASN A 393 -1.50 7.88 -1.75
N TRP A 394 -1.40 7.73 -3.07
CA TRP A 394 -2.07 8.63 -4.03
C TRP A 394 -3.60 8.60 -3.90
N TRP A 395 -4.21 7.44 -3.64
CA TRP A 395 -5.66 7.37 -3.41
C TRP A 395 -6.13 8.28 -2.27
N TRP A 396 -5.38 8.32 -1.16
CA TRP A 396 -5.73 9.16 -0.01
C TRP A 396 -5.41 10.64 -0.26
N VAL A 397 -4.34 10.93 -1.00
CA VAL A 397 -4.02 12.29 -1.45
C VAL A 397 -5.13 12.85 -2.36
N ASP A 398 -5.58 12.08 -3.34
CA ASP A 398 -6.68 12.45 -4.24
C ASP A 398 -8.00 12.61 -3.50
N LEU A 399 -8.30 11.71 -2.55
CA LEU A 399 -9.51 11.81 -1.73
C LEU A 399 -9.51 13.12 -0.90
N ILE A 400 -8.40 13.48 -0.24
CA ILE A 400 -8.27 14.74 0.49
C ILE A 400 -8.46 15.94 -0.46
N ASN A 401 -7.74 15.94 -1.59
CA ASN A 401 -7.81 17.01 -2.59
C ASN A 401 -9.18 17.11 -3.30
N SER A 402 -10.03 16.08 -3.24
CA SER A 402 -11.39 16.13 -3.77
C SER A 402 -12.34 17.03 -2.98
N PHE A 403 -12.06 17.25 -1.68
CA PHE A 403 -12.85 18.15 -0.83
C PHE A 403 -12.36 19.59 -0.82
N ARG A 404 -11.14 19.83 -1.30
CA ARG A 404 -10.44 21.12 -1.31
C ARG A 404 -10.96 22.07 -2.38
N ASP A 405 -10.78 23.37 -2.18
CA ASP A 405 -11.16 24.42 -3.10
C ASP A 405 -10.23 24.49 -4.33
N GLY A 406 -10.81 24.79 -5.49
CA GLY A 406 -10.07 24.90 -6.74
C GLY A 406 -9.04 26.04 -6.79
N GLN A 407 -9.02 26.92 -5.78
CA GLN A 407 -8.13 28.08 -5.65
C GLN A 407 -6.81 27.73 -4.93
N ALA A 408 -6.82 26.85 -3.92
CA ALA A 408 -5.60 26.41 -3.25
C ALA A 408 -4.61 25.74 -4.23
N ARG A 409 -5.15 25.16 -5.31
CA ARG A 409 -4.40 24.60 -6.44
C ARG A 409 -3.44 25.61 -7.08
N ASP A 410 -3.72 26.91 -7.09
CA ASP A 410 -2.87 27.92 -7.73
C ASP A 410 -1.68 28.39 -6.87
N ILE A 411 -1.71 28.11 -5.55
CA ILE A 411 -0.58 28.43 -4.65
C ILE A 411 0.51 27.37 -4.76
N GLY A 412 0.13 26.08 -4.71
CA GLY A 412 1.06 24.96 -4.96
C GLY A 412 1.58 24.91 -6.41
N ARG A 413 0.76 25.27 -7.41
CA ARG A 413 1.16 25.31 -8.83
C ARG A 413 2.28 26.30 -9.16
N LYS A 414 2.56 27.28 -8.30
CA LYS A 414 3.62 28.27 -8.57
C LYS A 414 5.05 27.71 -8.49
N PHE A 415 5.24 26.49 -7.98
CA PHE A 415 6.57 25.87 -7.85
C PHE A 415 6.75 24.50 -8.51
N GLN A 416 5.73 23.95 -9.19
CA GLN A 416 5.89 22.75 -10.01
C GLN A 416 5.22 22.90 -11.39
N TRP A 417 6.09 23.13 -12.38
CA TRP A 417 6.02 22.72 -13.79
C TRP A 417 4.65 22.66 -14.51
N LEU A 418 4.50 23.59 -15.47
CA LEU A 418 3.95 23.41 -16.83
C LEU A 418 2.79 22.42 -17.04
N ASP A 419 1.63 22.99 -17.36
CA ASP A 419 0.54 22.45 -18.19
C ASP A 419 0.30 20.92 -18.20
N TYR A 420 -0.83 20.49 -17.63
CA TYR A 420 -1.91 19.88 -18.43
C TYR A 420 -3.27 19.95 -17.70
N HIS A 421 -4.26 20.51 -18.40
CA HIS A 421 -5.72 20.32 -18.35
C HIS A 421 -6.49 20.09 -17.02
N ARG A 422 -7.47 20.97 -16.80
CA ARG A 422 -8.43 21.03 -15.69
C ARG A 422 -9.74 20.28 -16.06
N PRO A 423 -10.37 19.50 -15.16
CA PRO A 423 -11.79 19.14 -15.29
C PRO A 423 -12.68 20.05 -14.45
N THR A 424 -13.85 20.42 -14.98
CA THR A 424 -14.97 21.02 -14.25
C THR A 424 -16.02 19.95 -13.91
N LEU A 425 -16.68 20.08 -12.76
CA LEU A 425 -17.68 19.11 -12.28
C LEU A 425 -19.11 19.41 -12.76
N SER A 426 -19.88 18.32 -12.86
CA SER A 426 -21.34 18.16 -12.81
C SER A 426 -21.97 17.63 -14.12
N PRO A 427 -23.18 17.03 -14.06
CA PRO A 427 -23.29 15.57 -13.91
C PRO A 427 -23.97 14.87 -15.10
N THR A 428 -24.03 13.54 -15.02
CA THR A 428 -24.69 12.57 -15.92
C THR A 428 -23.86 12.00 -17.09
N THR A 429 -24.11 10.71 -17.35
CA THR A 429 -23.63 9.85 -18.46
C THR A 429 -22.13 9.60 -18.63
N LYS A 430 -21.75 8.31 -18.61
CA LYS A 430 -20.56 7.79 -19.31
C LYS A 430 -20.67 8.13 -20.81
N PRO A 431 -19.55 8.36 -21.51
CA PRO A 431 -18.93 7.26 -22.24
C PRO A 431 -17.42 7.11 -22.02
N ASN A 432 -16.92 5.89 -22.25
CA ASN A 432 -15.49 5.57 -22.42
C ASN A 432 -14.97 6.26 -23.72
N SER A 433 -13.68 6.38 -24.07
CA SER A 433 -12.43 5.75 -23.60
C SER A 433 -11.22 6.52 -24.17
N VAL A 434 -10.04 6.43 -23.53
CA VAL A 434 -8.79 6.08 -24.26
C VAL A 434 -8.00 5.05 -23.43
N HIS A 435 -8.41 3.80 -23.58
CA HIS A 435 -7.60 2.59 -23.46
C HIS A 435 -6.84 2.28 -22.15
N SER A 436 -7.57 2.00 -21.07
CA SER A 436 -7.64 0.57 -20.73
C SER A 436 -8.76 -0.05 -21.57
N ARG A 437 -8.51 -1.22 -22.12
CA ARG A 437 -9.48 -1.94 -22.94
C ARG A 437 -9.96 -3.10 -22.09
N ASP A 438 -11.20 -3.06 -21.61
CA ASP A 438 -11.76 -4.12 -20.76
C ASP A 438 -11.58 -5.54 -21.37
N TRP A 439 -11.51 -5.62 -22.71
CA TRP A 439 -11.26 -6.86 -23.44
C TRP A 439 -9.80 -7.32 -23.45
N ALA A 440 -8.83 -6.42 -23.22
CA ALA A 440 -7.41 -6.75 -23.15
C ALA A 440 -7.05 -7.47 -21.84
N ASP A 441 -7.71 -7.09 -20.74
CA ASP A 441 -7.60 -7.76 -19.42
C ASP A 441 -8.40 -9.09 -19.35
N SER A 442 -8.90 -9.58 -20.49
CA SER A 442 -9.66 -10.83 -20.62
C SER A 442 -8.75 -11.97 -21.09
N TRP A 443 -9.00 -13.19 -20.59
CA TRP A 443 -8.25 -14.36 -21.08
C TRP A 443 -8.59 -14.62 -22.54
N PHE A 444 -7.68 -15.25 -23.27
CA PHE A 444 -7.85 -15.52 -24.71
C PHE A 444 -9.16 -16.29 -25.04
N GLN A 445 -9.65 -17.09 -24.10
CA GLN A 445 -10.93 -17.81 -24.22
C GLN A 445 -12.16 -16.92 -23.99
N GLU A 446 -12.02 -15.83 -23.23
CA GLU A 446 -13.07 -14.86 -22.93
C GLU A 446 -13.24 -13.78 -24.03
N LEU A 447 -12.23 -13.64 -24.91
CA LEU A 447 -12.34 -12.82 -26.12
C LEU A 447 -13.53 -13.25 -26.99
N SER A 448 -14.25 -12.29 -27.56
CA SER A 448 -15.24 -12.58 -28.61
C SER A 448 -14.57 -13.21 -29.82
N ASP A 449 -15.27 -14.04 -30.60
CA ASP A 449 -14.65 -14.74 -31.73
C ASP A 449 -14.02 -13.78 -32.75
N ALA A 450 -14.63 -12.63 -32.99
CA ALA A 450 -14.06 -11.57 -33.83
C ALA A 450 -12.71 -11.06 -33.27
N ARG A 451 -12.62 -10.82 -31.96
CA ARG A 451 -11.38 -10.34 -31.32
C ARG A 451 -10.33 -11.46 -31.20
N ARG A 452 -10.75 -12.69 -30.94
CA ARG A 452 -9.85 -13.86 -30.89
C ARG A 452 -9.18 -14.10 -32.24
N ASN A 453 -9.97 -14.14 -33.32
CA ASN A 453 -9.47 -14.24 -34.69
C ASN A 453 -8.48 -13.11 -35.02
N GLN A 454 -8.74 -11.90 -34.51
CA GLN A 454 -7.89 -10.74 -34.74
C GLN A 454 -6.53 -10.85 -34.03
N VAL A 455 -6.49 -11.25 -32.76
CA VAL A 455 -5.23 -11.45 -32.04
C VAL A 455 -4.47 -12.66 -32.58
N GLU A 456 -5.18 -13.72 -33.00
CA GLU A 456 -4.60 -14.87 -33.71
C GLU A 456 -3.95 -14.47 -35.03
N ALA A 457 -4.55 -13.55 -35.80
CA ALA A 457 -3.97 -13.01 -37.03
C ALA A 457 -2.67 -12.21 -36.80
N LEU A 458 -2.48 -11.66 -35.59
CA LEU A 458 -1.21 -11.05 -35.15
C LEU A 458 -0.20 -12.05 -34.58
N GLY A 459 -0.54 -13.35 -34.55
CA GLY A 459 0.32 -14.42 -34.05
C GLY A 459 0.17 -14.71 -32.55
N PHE A 460 -0.77 -14.07 -31.85
CA PHE A 460 -1.04 -14.40 -30.45
C PHE A 460 -1.69 -15.78 -30.36
N THR A 461 -1.00 -16.71 -29.69
CA THR A 461 -1.63 -17.92 -29.18
C THR A 461 -2.18 -17.65 -27.78
N LYS A 462 -3.08 -18.51 -27.29
CA LYS A 462 -3.55 -18.49 -25.89
C LYS A 462 -2.39 -18.33 -24.90
N ASP A 463 -1.32 -19.09 -25.04
CA ASP A 463 -0.19 -19.07 -24.09
C ASP A 463 0.61 -17.76 -24.11
N ILE A 464 0.68 -17.11 -25.27
CA ILE A 464 1.38 -15.82 -25.45
C ILE A 464 0.53 -14.68 -24.89
N TRP A 465 -0.77 -14.67 -25.23
CA TRP A 465 -1.76 -13.71 -24.76
C TRP A 465 -1.91 -13.74 -23.23
N ASP A 466 -2.19 -14.92 -22.67
CA ASP A 466 -2.45 -15.14 -21.25
C ASP A 466 -1.20 -14.93 -20.34
N LYS A 467 -0.04 -14.66 -20.94
CA LYS A 467 1.24 -14.34 -20.27
C LYS A 467 1.73 -12.93 -20.57
N ASP A 468 0.90 -12.09 -21.19
CA ASP A 468 1.20 -10.69 -21.49
C ASP A 468 2.45 -10.51 -22.38
N LYS A 469 2.73 -11.48 -23.27
CA LYS A 469 3.89 -11.49 -24.18
C LYS A 469 3.53 -11.08 -25.60
N LEU A 470 4.49 -10.52 -26.33
CA LEU A 470 4.38 -10.32 -27.78
C LEU A 470 4.74 -11.60 -28.57
N PRO A 471 4.04 -11.92 -29.67
CA PRO A 471 4.41 -13.00 -30.57
C PRO A 471 5.80 -12.84 -31.20
N PRO A 472 6.57 -13.92 -31.37
CA PRO A 472 7.84 -13.89 -32.10
C PRO A 472 7.69 -13.29 -33.50
N GLY A 473 8.57 -12.37 -33.87
CA GLY A 473 8.55 -11.67 -35.16
C GLY A 473 7.49 -10.56 -35.29
N LEU A 474 6.59 -10.36 -34.31
CA LEU A 474 5.64 -9.24 -34.36
C LEU A 474 6.38 -7.89 -34.26
N THR A 475 7.38 -7.81 -33.40
CA THR A 475 8.21 -6.61 -33.13
C THR A 475 9.10 -6.19 -34.30
N GLU A 476 9.31 -7.07 -35.28
CA GLU A 476 10.07 -6.78 -36.52
C GLU A 476 9.22 -5.99 -37.54
N ARG A 477 7.91 -5.90 -37.34
CA ARG A 477 6.99 -5.14 -38.20
C ARG A 477 6.97 -3.67 -37.82
N ASN A 478 7.16 -2.79 -38.81
CA ASN A 478 7.07 -1.34 -38.62
C ASN A 478 5.63 -0.93 -38.25
N TRP A 479 5.48 0.05 -37.35
CA TRP A 479 4.17 0.55 -36.88
C TRP A 479 3.20 0.93 -38.02
N SER A 480 3.73 1.56 -39.06
CA SER A 480 2.97 1.98 -40.25
C SER A 480 2.37 0.80 -41.04
N SER A 481 2.90 -0.41 -40.89
CA SER A 481 2.43 -1.64 -41.57
C SER A 481 1.24 -2.33 -40.90
N PHE A 482 0.85 -1.88 -39.70
CA PHE A 482 -0.33 -2.39 -39.00
C PHE A 482 -1.59 -1.67 -39.45
N THR A 483 -2.71 -2.40 -39.49
CA THR A 483 -4.04 -1.79 -39.62
C THR A 483 -4.38 -0.98 -38.35
N GLU A 484 -5.40 -0.13 -38.41
CA GLU A 484 -5.89 0.58 -37.23
C GLU A 484 -6.32 -0.42 -36.14
N GLU A 485 -7.00 -1.50 -36.53
CA GLU A 485 -7.40 -2.60 -35.65
C GLU A 485 -6.18 -3.34 -35.04
N ASP A 486 -5.10 -3.55 -35.78
CA ASP A 486 -3.90 -4.20 -35.25
C ASP A 486 -3.18 -3.32 -34.21
N ARG A 487 -3.07 -2.01 -34.47
CA ARG A 487 -2.53 -1.03 -33.50
C ARG A 487 -3.39 -0.97 -32.24
N ASP A 488 -4.70 -1.17 -32.40
CA ASP A 488 -5.72 -1.33 -31.36
C ASP A 488 -5.40 -2.48 -30.37
N VAL A 489 -4.74 -3.54 -30.84
CA VAL A 489 -4.26 -4.68 -30.03
C VAL A 489 -2.90 -4.35 -29.42
N ILE A 490 -1.96 -3.83 -30.21
CA ILE A 490 -0.61 -3.53 -29.76
C ILE A 490 -0.59 -2.44 -28.67
N THR A 491 -1.45 -1.44 -28.79
CA THR A 491 -1.65 -0.39 -27.77
C THR A 491 -2.25 -0.94 -26.48
N ALA A 492 -2.97 -2.06 -26.54
CA ALA A 492 -3.47 -2.74 -25.35
C ALA A 492 -2.33 -3.37 -24.51
N PHE A 493 -1.18 -3.65 -25.12
CA PHE A 493 0.07 -4.05 -24.44
C PHE A 493 0.94 -2.83 -24.04
N GLY A 494 0.38 -1.62 -24.06
CA GLY A 494 1.05 -0.39 -23.63
C GLY A 494 1.87 0.33 -24.71
N TYR A 495 1.92 -0.18 -25.94
CA TYR A 495 2.78 0.39 -27.00
C TYR A 495 2.07 1.45 -27.85
N ASN A 496 2.70 2.60 -28.00
CA ASN A 496 2.40 3.60 -29.04
C ASN A 496 3.45 3.57 -30.16
N GLU A 497 3.20 4.34 -31.24
CA GLU A 497 4.09 4.45 -32.41
C GLU A 497 5.56 4.66 -32.05
N SER A 498 5.84 5.65 -31.19
CA SER A 498 7.19 6.01 -30.75
C SER A 498 7.88 4.86 -30.03
N SER A 499 7.20 4.22 -29.08
CA SER A 499 7.73 3.08 -28.32
C SER A 499 7.94 1.84 -29.19
N TRP A 500 7.09 1.62 -30.19
CA TRP A 500 7.18 0.47 -31.07
C TRP A 500 8.31 0.60 -32.11
N GLN A 501 8.51 1.81 -32.66
CA GLN A 501 9.64 2.08 -33.55
C GLN A 501 10.97 1.83 -32.82
N SER A 502 11.13 2.36 -31.59
CA SER A 502 12.29 2.11 -30.72
C SER A 502 12.52 0.61 -30.44
N LEU A 503 11.45 -0.16 -30.23
CA LEU A 503 11.53 -1.61 -30.06
C LEU A 503 12.02 -2.32 -31.33
N SER A 504 11.48 -1.95 -32.51
CA SER A 504 11.85 -2.56 -33.79
C SER A 504 13.30 -2.27 -34.22
N GLU A 505 13.84 -1.10 -33.88
CA GLU A 505 15.21 -0.70 -34.20
C GLU A 505 16.28 -1.43 -33.35
N SER A 506 15.89 -2.03 -32.21
CA SER A 506 16.77 -2.82 -31.34
C SER A 506 17.17 -4.19 -31.90
N ASN A 507 16.60 -4.58 -33.06
CA ASN A 507 17.04 -5.70 -33.89
C ASN A 507 16.99 -7.09 -33.22
N GLY A 508 15.93 -7.37 -32.45
CA GLY A 508 15.53 -8.72 -32.02
C GLY A 508 16.48 -9.44 -31.06
N ALA A 509 17.52 -8.78 -30.57
CA ALA A 509 18.57 -9.35 -29.74
C ALA A 509 18.51 -8.87 -28.28
N ASN A 510 17.35 -9.05 -27.65
CA ASN A 510 17.19 -9.26 -26.20
C ASN A 510 15.81 -9.89 -25.95
N ASP A 511 15.77 -11.03 -25.26
CA ASP A 511 14.62 -11.33 -24.40
C ASP A 511 14.55 -10.15 -23.42
N ILE A 512 13.50 -9.33 -23.50
CA ILE A 512 13.29 -8.24 -22.55
C ILE A 512 12.92 -8.90 -21.22
N ASP A 513 13.91 -8.98 -20.34
CA ASP A 513 13.66 -9.09 -18.92
C ASP A 513 12.81 -7.88 -18.52
N HIS A 514 11.61 -8.12 -17.98
CA HIS A 514 10.61 -7.07 -17.69
C HIS A 514 10.97 -6.28 -16.42
N THR A 515 12.25 -6.06 -16.18
CA THR A 515 12.84 -5.39 -15.01
C THR A 515 13.27 -3.95 -15.30
N ASP A 516 13.28 -3.50 -16.56
CA ASP A 516 13.80 -2.17 -16.94
C ASP A 516 12.87 -1.38 -17.88
N MET A 517 11.75 -0.90 -17.34
CA MET A 517 11.04 0.28 -17.84
C MET A 517 10.84 1.29 -16.69
N GLY A 518 11.96 1.81 -16.19
CA GLY A 518 11.97 2.84 -15.13
C GLY A 518 12.85 4.07 -15.43
N GLN A 519 13.72 4.03 -16.43
CA GLN A 519 14.65 5.12 -16.74
C GLN A 519 14.83 5.31 -18.24
N HIS A 520 14.29 6.40 -18.81
CA HIS A 520 14.90 7.22 -19.88
C HIS A 520 13.95 8.27 -20.50
N ILE A 521 13.48 9.27 -19.72
CA ILE A 521 13.30 10.64 -20.24
C ILE A 521 13.77 11.65 -19.18
N LEU A 522 15.08 11.96 -19.23
CA LEU A 522 15.65 13.19 -18.68
C LEU A 522 16.62 13.75 -19.72
N THR A 523 16.15 14.65 -20.59
CA THR A 523 16.95 15.70 -21.25
C THR A 523 16.09 16.59 -22.18
N ARG A 524 15.21 17.42 -21.60
CA ARG A 524 15.20 18.89 -21.81
C ARG A 524 14.10 19.57 -21.00
#